data_AF-A0AAD4QDP0-F1
#
_entry.id   AF-A0AAD4QDP0-F1
#
_cell.length_a   1.000
_cell.length_b   1.000
_cell.length_c   1.000
_cell.angle_alpha   90.00
_cell.angle_beta   90.00
_cell.angle_gamma   90.00
#
_symmetry.space_group_name_H-M   'P 1'
#
loop_
_entity.id
_entity.type
_entity.pdbx_description
1 polymer ?
#
loop_
_entity_poly.entity_id
_entity_poly.type
_entity_poly.pdbx_seq_one_letter_code
_entity_poly.pdbx_strand_id
1 'polypeptide(L)'
;MDLIIQRWGKCKIPGDVTLRSRISEKGGEASRSSRHFEAQGEEGPIFGEALAFYFLQDYGYSLVVYHELEGMKNVLGRWCGEWSEECMVLKTSSIIRLVGIWAWGSKVHILRKHPGLDMLSSSEHGIEEQDEE
;
A
#
# COMPACT_ATOMS: atom_id res chain seq x y z
N MET A 1 -21.19 -22.52 -12.18
CA MET A 1 -21.07 -21.90 -10.86
C MET A 1 -20.50 -20.52 -11.12
N ASP A 2 -21.25 -19.49 -10.82
CA ASP A 2 -20.81 -18.11 -11.08
C ASP A 2 -20.05 -17.61 -9.86
N LEU A 3 -18.83 -17.13 -10.08
CA LEU A 3 -17.97 -16.57 -9.04
C LEU A 3 -18.51 -15.21 -8.62
N ILE A 4 -18.86 -15.03 -7.34
CA ILE A 4 -19.36 -13.75 -6.86
C ILE A 4 -18.19 -12.83 -6.47
N ILE A 5 -17.98 -11.80 -7.28
CA ILE A 5 -16.88 -10.83 -7.13
C ILE A 5 -17.44 -9.44 -6.79
N GLN A 6 -16.99 -8.86 -5.68
CA GLN A 6 -17.28 -7.48 -5.31
C GLN A 6 -16.05 -6.60 -5.50
N ARG A 7 -16.19 -5.40 -6.09
CA ARG A 7 -15.08 -4.46 -6.34
C ARG A 7 -15.16 -3.25 -5.41
N TRP A 8 -14.01 -2.82 -4.89
CA TRP A 8 -13.90 -1.72 -3.94
C TRP A 8 -12.72 -0.81 -4.27
N GLY A 9 -12.83 0.45 -3.84
CA GLY A 9 -11.80 1.46 -4.08
C GLY A 9 -10.77 1.60 -2.94
N LYS A 10 -11.01 0.98 -1.78
CA LYS A 10 -10.23 1.17 -0.56
C LYS A 10 -10.10 -0.16 0.18
N CYS A 11 -9.01 -0.34 0.92
CA CYS A 11 -8.73 -1.51 1.74
C CYS A 11 -8.09 -1.07 3.05
N LYS A 12 -8.54 -1.61 4.19
CA LYS A 12 -7.83 -1.46 5.46
C LYS A 12 -6.65 -2.42 5.48
N ILE A 13 -5.48 -1.91 5.83
CA ILE A 13 -4.24 -2.69 5.99
C ILE A 13 -3.80 -2.64 7.46
N PRO A 14 -2.81 -3.46 7.89
CA PRO A 14 -2.32 -3.45 9.26
C PRO A 14 -1.96 -2.04 9.75
N GLY A 15 -2.23 -1.75 11.04
CA GLY A 15 -2.02 -0.41 11.63
C GLY A 15 -3.16 0.58 11.41
N ASP A 16 -4.37 0.10 11.10
CA ASP A 16 -5.59 0.88 10.80
C ASP A 16 -5.42 1.95 9.71
N VAL A 17 -4.43 1.75 8.83
CA VAL A 17 -4.22 2.61 7.66
C VAL A 17 -5.16 2.18 6.54
N THR A 18 -5.78 3.15 5.87
CA THR A 18 -6.59 2.89 4.67
C THR A 18 -5.73 3.08 3.42
N LEU A 19 -5.48 1.98 2.72
CA LEU A 19 -4.91 1.99 1.38
C LEU A 19 -6.02 2.31 0.36
N ARG A 20 -5.76 3.26 -0.52
CA ARG A 20 -6.64 3.61 -1.65
C ARG A 20 -6.15 2.90 -2.91
N SER A 21 -6.93 3.04 -3.97
CA SER A 21 -6.59 2.50 -5.27
C SER A 21 -6.70 3.62 -6.31
N ARG A 22 -6.05 3.43 -7.46
CA ARG A 22 -6.10 4.39 -8.56
C ARG A 22 -7.55 4.74 -8.95
N ILE A 23 -8.47 3.78 -8.95
CA ILE A 23 -9.88 4.05 -9.26
C ILE A 23 -10.57 4.95 -8.22
N SER A 24 -10.18 4.88 -6.94
CA SER A 24 -10.80 5.70 -5.89
C SER A 24 -10.17 7.07 -5.73
N GLU A 25 -8.93 7.25 -6.19
CA GLU A 25 -8.26 8.55 -6.22
C GLU A 25 -8.63 9.36 -7.45
N LYS A 26 -8.89 8.73 -8.60
CA LYS A 26 -9.37 9.45 -9.81
C LYS A 26 -10.73 10.12 -9.63
N GLY A 27 -11.54 9.69 -8.67
CA GLY A 27 -12.87 10.21 -8.40
C GLY A 27 -12.94 11.40 -7.43
N GLY A 28 -11.81 11.90 -6.90
CA GLY A 28 -11.82 13.05 -5.99
C GLY A 28 -10.45 13.69 -5.77
N GLU A 29 -10.43 14.93 -5.32
CA GLU A 29 -9.21 15.68 -5.01
C GLU A 29 -8.58 15.20 -3.70
N ALA A 30 -7.89 14.07 -3.73
CA ALA A 30 -7.02 13.69 -2.62
C ALA A 30 -5.75 14.54 -2.67
N SER A 31 -5.49 15.35 -1.64
CA SER A 31 -4.25 16.14 -1.52
C SER A 31 -2.99 15.28 -1.44
N ARG A 32 -3.13 14.01 -1.04
CA ARG A 32 -2.05 13.03 -0.93
C ARG A 32 -2.53 11.68 -1.47
N SER A 33 -1.69 11.06 -2.29
CA SER A 33 -1.93 9.70 -2.79
C SER A 33 -1.56 8.68 -1.72
N SER A 34 -2.46 7.72 -1.50
CA SER A 34 -2.36 6.65 -0.51
C SER A 34 -2.57 5.29 -1.18
N ARG A 35 -2.14 5.13 -2.44
CA ARG A 35 -2.33 3.92 -3.25
C ARG A 35 -1.09 3.04 -3.38
N HIS A 36 0.06 3.50 -2.89
CA HIS A 36 1.31 2.75 -2.99
C HIS A 36 1.52 1.94 -1.71
N PHE A 37 1.95 0.69 -1.87
CA PHE A 37 2.07 -0.24 -0.77
C PHE A 37 3.36 -1.05 -0.84
N GLU A 38 3.70 -1.62 0.30
CA GLU A 38 4.68 -2.69 0.47
C GLU A 38 3.94 -3.96 0.89
N ALA A 39 4.27 -5.08 0.25
CA ALA A 39 3.76 -6.40 0.54
C ALA A 39 4.91 -7.38 0.82
N GLN A 40 4.60 -8.45 1.55
CA GLN A 40 5.51 -9.55 1.78
C GLN A 40 5.61 -10.43 0.52
N GLY A 41 6.80 -10.50 -0.07
CA GLY A 41 7.14 -11.48 -1.10
C GLY A 41 8.03 -12.60 -0.56
N GLU A 42 8.27 -13.61 -1.40
CA GLU A 42 9.11 -14.77 -1.05
C GLU A 42 10.61 -14.41 -1.03
N GLU A 43 11.06 -13.64 -2.03
CA GLU A 43 12.48 -13.26 -2.19
C GLU A 43 12.80 -11.85 -1.67
N GLY A 44 11.79 -11.14 -1.14
CA GLY A 44 11.95 -9.77 -0.69
C GLY A 44 10.63 -9.00 -0.63
N PRO A 45 10.68 -7.68 -0.33
CA PRO A 45 9.50 -6.85 -0.36
C PRO A 45 9.01 -6.68 -1.81
N ILE A 46 7.69 -6.75 -1.99
CA ILE A 46 7.01 -6.35 -3.23
C ILE A 46 6.49 -4.94 -3.02
N PHE A 47 6.76 -4.05 -3.97
CA PHE A 47 6.17 -2.71 -3.97
C PHE A 47 5.17 -2.58 -5.11
N GLY A 48 4.02 -1.96 -4.82
CA GLY A 48 2.94 -1.89 -5.80
C GLY A 48 2.16 -0.59 -5.76
N GLU A 49 1.61 -0.22 -6.91
CA GLU A 49 0.54 0.76 -7.03
C GLU A 49 -0.80 0.03 -7.13
N ALA A 50 -1.66 0.14 -6.12
CA ALA A 50 -2.98 -0.48 -6.12
C ALA A 50 -3.90 0.15 -7.18
N LEU A 51 -4.44 -0.67 -8.08
CA LEU A 51 -5.37 -0.25 -9.13
C LEU A 51 -6.82 -0.39 -8.69
N ALA A 52 -7.18 -1.53 -8.09
CA ALA A 52 -8.49 -1.85 -7.56
C ALA A 52 -8.42 -3.01 -6.55
N PHE A 53 -9.42 -3.11 -5.68
CA PHE A 53 -9.56 -4.23 -4.75
C PHE A 53 -10.79 -5.06 -5.09
N TYR A 54 -10.71 -6.37 -4.84
CA TYR A 54 -11.78 -7.32 -5.10
C TYR A 54 -11.98 -8.21 -3.88
N PHE A 55 -13.22 -8.51 -3.53
CA PHE A 55 -13.56 -9.53 -2.54
C PHE A 55 -14.21 -10.71 -3.25
N LEU A 56 -13.64 -11.90 -3.08
CA LEU A 56 -14.18 -13.13 -3.62
C LEU A 56 -15.01 -13.81 -2.53
N GLN A 57 -16.34 -13.67 -2.60
CA GLN A 57 -17.23 -14.12 -1.53
C GLN A 57 -17.10 -15.62 -1.27
N ASP A 58 -16.99 -16.41 -2.34
CA ASP A 58 -16.93 -17.88 -2.27
C ASP A 58 -15.67 -18.39 -1.56
N TYR A 59 -14.62 -17.56 -1.48
CA TYR A 59 -13.35 -17.91 -0.85
C TYR A 59 -13.05 -17.13 0.43
N GLY A 60 -13.86 -16.11 0.76
CA GLY A 60 -13.69 -15.31 1.98
C GLY A 60 -12.39 -14.50 2.04
N TYR A 61 -11.77 -14.18 0.91
CA TYR A 61 -10.56 -13.35 0.88
C TYR A 61 -10.65 -12.19 -0.12
N SER A 62 -9.80 -11.19 0.11
CA SER A 62 -9.67 -10.03 -0.76
C SER A 62 -8.39 -10.09 -1.59
N LEU A 63 -8.46 -9.58 -2.80
CA LEU A 63 -7.38 -9.42 -3.76
C LEU A 63 -7.15 -7.93 -4.07
N VAL A 64 -5.92 -7.58 -4.41
CA VAL A 64 -5.58 -6.32 -5.06
C VAL A 64 -5.06 -6.60 -6.45
N VAL A 65 -5.55 -5.85 -7.43
CA VAL A 65 -4.91 -5.73 -8.75
C VAL A 65 -3.99 -4.53 -8.69
N TYR A 66 -2.75 -4.68 -9.11
CA TYR A 66 -1.72 -3.65 -8.95
C TYR A 66 -0.71 -3.64 -10.10
N HIS A 67 0.02 -2.53 -10.25
CA HIS A 67 1.28 -2.52 -11.01
C HIS A 67 2.43 -2.74 -10.04
N GLU A 68 3.27 -3.73 -10.32
CA GLU A 68 4.46 -4.03 -9.53
C GLU A 68 5.61 -3.04 -9.85
N LEU A 69 6.47 -2.79 -8.87
CA LEU A 69 7.73 -2.11 -9.09
C LEU A 69 8.79 -3.13 -9.53
N GLU A 70 9.25 -3.04 -10.76
CA GLU A 70 10.23 -3.93 -11.36
C GLU A 70 11.65 -3.36 -11.34
N GLY A 71 12.64 -4.23 -11.63
CA GLY A 71 14.04 -3.83 -11.71
C GLY A 71 14.60 -3.33 -10.38
N MET A 72 14.05 -3.84 -9.27
CA MET A 72 14.32 -3.35 -7.92
C MET A 72 15.81 -3.41 -7.56
N LYS A 73 16.36 -2.26 -7.16
CA LYS A 73 17.70 -2.11 -6.62
C LYS A 73 17.64 -1.39 -5.29
N ASN A 74 18.51 -1.77 -4.37
CA ASN A 74 18.70 -1.06 -3.12
C ASN A 74 19.90 -0.11 -3.25
N VAL A 75 19.65 1.20 -3.27
CA VAL A 75 20.67 2.23 -3.40
C VAL A 75 20.61 3.12 -2.16
N LEU A 76 21.69 3.15 -1.38
CA LEU A 76 21.78 3.93 -0.14
C LEU A 76 20.63 3.64 0.85
N GLY A 77 20.25 2.36 0.98
CA GLY A 77 19.18 1.93 1.89
C GLY A 77 17.77 2.23 1.39
N ARG A 78 17.61 2.70 0.14
CA ARG A 78 16.30 2.95 -0.48
C ARG A 78 16.08 2.05 -1.67
N TRP A 79 14.88 1.48 -1.75
CA TRP A 79 14.45 0.72 -2.91
C TRP A 79 14.11 1.66 -4.07
N CYS A 80 14.62 1.33 -5.26
CA CYS A 80 14.28 2.01 -6.50
C CYS A 80 14.02 1.02 -7.63
N GLY A 81 13.13 1.40 -8.55
CA GLY A 81 12.77 0.59 -9.72
C GLY A 81 11.93 1.42 -10.69
N GLU A 82 11.20 0.74 -11.55
CA GLU A 82 10.25 1.34 -12.50
C GLU A 82 8.91 0.61 -12.39
N TRP A 83 7.79 1.30 -12.61
CA TRP A 83 6.49 0.64 -12.59
C TRP A 83 6.31 -0.24 -13.82
N SER A 84 5.89 -1.48 -13.61
CA SER A 84 5.44 -2.35 -14.68
C SER A 84 4.20 -1.81 -15.37
N GLU A 85 4.04 -2.14 -16.65
CA GLU A 85 2.78 -1.95 -17.38
C GLU A 85 1.83 -3.15 -17.17
N GLU A 86 2.33 -4.25 -16.61
CA GLU A 86 1.56 -5.46 -16.36
C GLU A 86 0.69 -5.35 -15.10
N CYS A 87 -0.48 -5.97 -15.16
CA CYS A 87 -1.39 -6.07 -14.02
C CYS A 87 -1.13 -7.35 -13.25
N MET A 88 -0.70 -7.20 -12.01
CA MET A 88 -0.41 -8.28 -11.08
C MET A 88 -1.54 -8.42 -10.06
N VAL A 89 -1.63 -9.59 -9.43
CA VAL A 89 -2.66 -9.91 -8.42
C VAL A 89 -2.00 -10.49 -7.18
N LEU A 90 -2.38 -10.00 -6.00
CA LEU A 90 -2.01 -10.61 -4.72
C LEU A 90 -3.15 -10.54 -3.71
N LYS A 91 -3.10 -11.40 -2.69
CA LYS A 91 -4.03 -11.32 -1.54
C LYS A 91 -3.75 -10.06 -0.74
N THR A 92 -4.78 -9.30 -0.39
CA THR A 92 -4.62 -8.07 0.38
C THR A 92 -3.98 -8.32 1.75
N SER A 93 -4.11 -9.53 2.30
CA SER A 93 -3.45 -9.96 3.54
C SER A 93 -1.92 -9.93 3.46
N SER A 94 -1.34 -9.99 2.26
CA SER A 94 0.11 -9.87 2.07
C SER A 94 0.60 -8.43 2.14
N ILE A 95 -0.30 -7.44 2.10
CA ILE A 95 0.05 -6.02 2.19
C ILE A 95 0.37 -5.69 3.66
N ILE A 96 1.59 -5.20 3.88
CA ILE A 96 2.09 -4.93 5.23
C ILE A 96 2.07 -3.44 5.57
N ARG A 97 2.32 -2.56 4.60
CA ARG A 97 2.49 -1.11 4.86
C ARG A 97 2.05 -0.26 3.68
N LEU A 98 1.58 0.95 4.00
CA LEU A 98 1.49 2.06 3.04
C LEU A 98 2.87 2.69 2.91
N VAL A 99 3.28 3.00 1.68
CA VAL A 99 4.55 3.68 1.40
C VAL A 99 4.32 4.97 0.61
N GLY A 100 5.21 5.93 0.82
CA GLY A 100 5.33 7.07 -0.08
C GLY A 100 6.19 6.72 -1.29
N ILE A 101 6.12 7.54 -2.33
CA ILE A 101 7.00 7.43 -3.48
C ILE A 101 7.59 8.79 -3.84
N TRP A 102 8.76 8.78 -4.46
CA TRP A 102 9.31 9.90 -5.20
C TRP A 102 9.67 9.43 -6.60
N ALA A 103 9.09 10.05 -7.63
CA ALA A 103 9.29 9.67 -9.01
C ALA A 103 9.99 10.78 -9.80
N TRP A 104 10.95 10.40 -10.63
CA TRP A 104 11.65 11.29 -11.56
C TRP A 104 11.95 10.55 -12.86
N GLY A 105 11.31 10.97 -13.95
CA GLY A 105 11.32 10.21 -15.21
C GLY A 105 10.63 8.86 -15.03
N SER A 106 11.28 7.78 -15.48
CA SER A 106 10.81 6.38 -15.27
C SER A 106 11.14 5.85 -13.88
N LYS A 107 12.07 6.49 -13.16
CA LYS A 107 12.58 5.98 -11.88
C LYS A 107 11.64 6.33 -10.73
N VAL A 108 11.38 5.34 -9.89
CA VAL A 108 10.56 5.45 -8.69
C VAL A 108 11.38 5.02 -7.49
N HIS A 109 11.41 5.87 -6.48
CA HIS A 109 12.04 5.61 -5.19
C HIS A 109 10.98 5.41 -4.13
N ILE A 110 11.10 4.33 -3.35
CA ILE A 110 10.20 4.02 -2.25
C ILE A 110 10.60 4.80 -1.00
N LEU A 111 9.62 5.46 -0.39
CA LEU A 111 9.76 6.23 0.85
C LEU A 111 9.01 5.53 1.98
N ARG A 112 9.76 4.83 2.84
CA ARG A 112 9.23 4.25 4.08
C ARG A 112 9.20 5.30 5.19
N LYS A 113 8.30 5.14 6.15
CA LYS A 113 8.38 5.85 7.43
C LYS A 113 9.69 5.48 8.14
N HIS A 114 10.27 6.44 8.85
CA HIS A 114 11.48 6.20 9.63
C HIS A 114 11.14 5.30 10.83
N PRO A 115 11.91 4.22 11.11
CA PRO A 115 11.61 3.30 12.22
C PRO A 115 11.57 3.98 13.60
N GLY A 116 12.31 5.07 13.77
CA GLY A 116 12.27 5.87 15.00
C GLY A 116 10.90 6.48 15.31
N LEU A 117 9.98 6.56 14.33
CA LEU A 117 8.60 6.97 14.59
C LEU A 117 7.85 5.93 15.42
N ASP A 118 8.16 4.64 15.26
CA ASP A 118 7.53 3.56 16.04
C ASP A 118 8.02 3.57 17.51
N MET A 119 9.08 4.32 17.81
CA MET A 119 9.66 4.45 19.16
C MET A 119 9.11 5.65 19.93
N LEU A 120 8.30 6.50 19.29
CA LEU A 120 7.73 7.68 19.94
C LEU A 120 6.60 7.27 20.88
N SER A 121 6.58 7.86 22.07
CA SER A 121 5.46 7.77 23.01
C SER A 121 4.18 8.43 22.49
N SER A 122 3.04 8.18 23.11
CA SER A 122 1.77 8.82 22.75
C SER A 122 1.84 10.35 22.83
N SER A 123 2.52 10.87 23.85
CA SER A 123 2.73 12.32 24.03
C SER A 123 3.63 12.91 22.94
N GLU A 124 4.70 12.21 22.54
CA GLU A 124 5.56 12.62 21.41
C GLU A 124 4.84 12.54 20.05
N HIS A 125 3.81 11.70 19.93
CA HIS A 125 2.89 11.69 18.79
C HIS A 125 1.87 12.84 18.82
N GLY A 126 1.83 13.65 19.89
CA GLY A 126 0.83 14.70 20.08
C GLY A 126 -0.58 14.16 20.32
N ILE A 127 -0.69 12.92 20.81
CA ILE A 127 -1.95 12.32 21.24
C ILE A 127 -2.12 12.67 22.72
N GLU A 128 -3.12 13.48 23.03
CA GLU A 128 -3.47 13.77 24.42
C GLU A 128 -3.90 12.46 25.10
N GLU A 129 -3.28 12.16 26.24
CA GLU A 129 -3.73 11.06 27.09
C GLU A 129 -5.14 11.43 27.57
N GLN A 130 -6.13 10.60 27.26
CA GLN A 130 -7.46 10.77 27.81
C GLN A 130 -7.37 10.47 29.30
N ASP A 131 -7.53 11.51 30.13
CA ASP A 131 -7.74 11.32 31.56
C ASP A 131 -8.99 10.45 31.74
N GLU A 132 -8.82 9.24 32.27
CA GLU A 132 -9.94 8.36 32.65
C GLU A 132 -10.66 8.99 33.86
N GLU A 133 -11.88 9.51 33.66
CA GLU A 133 -12.84 9.84 34.74
C GLU A 133 -13.61 8.60 35.24
#